data_AF-A0A920PJV2-F1
#
_entry.id   AF-A0A920PJV2-F1
#
_cell.length_a   1.000
_cell.length_b   1.000
_cell.length_c   1.000
_cell.angle_alpha   90.00
_cell.angle_beta   90.00
_cell.angle_gamma   90.00
#
_symmetry.space_group_name_H-M   'P 1'
#
loop_
_entity.id
_entity.type
_entity.pdbx_description
1 polymer ?
#
loop_
_entity_poly.entity_id
_entity_poly.type
_entity_poly.pdbx_seq_one_letter_code
_entity_poly.pdbx_strand_id
1 'polypeptide(L)'
;MAPGFVEKGWTFVGANFPLCPDVTKTELVDSCRKMVLDISGRLNTWGFDGSAIHLAGHSAGAQIVSILATTQWDRHTQNQCP
;
A
#
# COMPACT_ATOMS: atom_id res chain seq x y z
N MET A 1 0.97 6.55 14.61
CA MET A 1 -0.36 6.32 14.01
C MET A 1 -1.00 5.02 14.50
N ALA A 2 -0.29 3.89 14.51
CA ALA A 2 -0.87 2.55 14.76
C ALA A 2 -1.79 2.38 16.00
N PRO A 3 -1.44 2.84 17.23
CA PRO A 3 -2.25 2.53 18.42
C PRO A 3 -3.72 2.92 18.29
N GLY A 4 -4.01 4.12 17.78
CA GLY A 4 -5.39 4.62 17.64
C GLY A 4 -6.27 3.86 16.62
N PHE A 5 -5.67 3.00 15.78
CA PHE A 5 -6.39 2.10 14.87
C PHE A 5 -6.53 0.70 15.46
N VAL A 6 -5.42 0.16 16.00
CA VAL A 6 -5.38 -1.19 16.59
C VAL A 6 -6.32 -1.29 17.79
N GLU A 7 -6.35 -0.29 18.66
CA GLU A 7 -7.28 -0.21 19.81
C GLU A 7 -8.75 -0.20 19.40
N LYS A 8 -9.05 0.18 18.14
CA LYS A 8 -10.40 0.19 17.56
C LYS A 8 -10.69 -1.06 16.72
N GLY A 9 -9.84 -2.09 16.78
CA GLY A 9 -10.01 -3.36 16.07
C GLY A 9 -9.56 -3.35 14.60
N TRP A 10 -8.84 -2.32 14.16
CA TRP A 10 -8.32 -2.28 12.79
C TRP A 10 -7.00 -3.04 12.67
N THR A 11 -6.84 -3.76 11.56
CA THR A 11 -5.52 -4.26 11.15
C THR A 11 -4.69 -3.10 10.60
N PHE A 12 -3.57 -2.80 11.25
CA PHE A 12 -2.68 -1.72 10.83
C PHE A 12 -1.42 -2.28 10.18
N VAL A 13 -1.14 -1.86 8.94
CA VAL A 13 0.09 -2.20 8.23
C VAL A 13 0.96 -0.95 8.09
N GLY A 14 2.12 -0.95 8.74
CA GLY A 14 3.15 0.06 8.52
C GLY A 14 4.00 -0.30 7.30
N ALA A 15 3.92 0.51 6.24
CA ALA A 15 4.62 0.25 5.00
C ALA A 15 5.91 1.07 4.87
N ASN A 16 7.00 0.40 4.50
CA ASN A 16 8.22 1.04 4.01
C ASN A 16 8.26 1.03 2.48
N PHE A 17 9.01 1.96 1.91
CA PHE A 17 9.23 2.08 0.47
C PHE A 17 10.65 2.63 0.22
N PRO A 18 11.24 2.36 -0.95
CA PRO A 18 12.56 2.89 -1.29
C PRO A 18 12.51 4.42 -1.43
N LEU A 19 13.63 5.10 -1.17
CA LEU A 19 13.67 6.55 -1.06
C LEU A 19 14.48 7.20 -2.19
N CYS A 20 14.10 8.42 -2.57
CA CYS A 20 14.96 9.27 -3.38
C CYS A 20 16.18 9.72 -2.56
N PRO A 21 17.36 9.89 -3.17
CA PRO A 21 17.62 9.81 -4.62
C PRO A 21 17.98 8.40 -5.13
N ASP A 22 18.04 7.38 -4.26
CA ASP A 22 18.48 6.03 -4.62
C ASP A 22 17.56 5.35 -5.66
N VAL A 23 16.28 5.71 -5.64
CA VAL A 23 15.32 5.36 -6.69
C VAL A 23 14.64 6.60 -7.25
N THR A 24 14.11 6.48 -8.46
CA THR A 24 13.22 7.48 -9.03
C THR A 24 11.87 7.49 -8.30
N LYS A 25 11.17 8.62 -8.37
CA LYS A 25 9.79 8.72 -7.86
C LYS A 25 8.86 7.68 -8.49
N THR A 26 9.06 7.34 -9.76
CA THR A 26 8.25 6.32 -10.45
C THR A 26 8.47 4.95 -9.84
N GLU A 27 9.73 4.54 -9.65
CA GLU A 27 10.08 3.26 -9.01
C GLU A 27 9.60 3.18 -7.56
N LEU A 28 9.68 4.28 -6.81
CA LEU A 28 9.11 4.38 -5.47
C LEU A 28 7.60 4.07 -5.49
N VAL A 29 6.84 4.76 -6.34
CA VAL A 29 5.39 4.57 -6.43
C VAL A 29 5.05 3.16 -6.92
N ASP A 30 5.81 2.61 -7.87
CA ASP A 30 5.60 1.25 -8.35
C ASP A 30 5.88 0.21 -7.26
N SER A 31 6.91 0.42 -6.43
CA SER A 31 7.15 -0.40 -5.23
C SER A 31 5.94 -0.36 -4.29
N CYS A 32 5.33 0.82 -4.09
CA CYS A 32 4.11 0.92 -3.29
C CYS A 32 2.91 0.20 -3.92
N ARG A 33 2.75 0.24 -5.26
CA ARG A 33 1.68 -0.51 -5.95
C ARG A 33 1.85 -2.01 -5.77
N LYS A 34 3.07 -2.51 -5.94
CA LYS A 34 3.42 -3.93 -5.73
C LYS A 34 3.09 -4.37 -4.31
N MET A 35 3.44 -3.55 -3.32
CA MET A 35 3.12 -3.80 -1.91
C MET A 35 1.61 -3.88 -1.65
N VAL A 36 0.80 -2.98 -2.21
CA VAL A 36 -0.66 -3.03 -2.08
C VAL A 36 -1.23 -4.32 -2.68
N LEU A 37 -0.76 -4.70 -3.87
CA LEU A 37 -1.17 -5.96 -4.52
C LEU A 37 -0.77 -7.17 -3.68
N ASP A 38 0.47 -7.22 -3.18
CA ASP A 38 0.96 -8.35 -2.39
C ASP A 38 0.18 -8.51 -1.08
N ILE A 39 -0.09 -7.40 -0.38
CA ILE A 39 -0.89 -7.41 0.85
C ILE A 39 -2.33 -7.85 0.55
N SER A 40 -2.99 -7.28 -0.47
CA SER A 40 -4.38 -7.60 -0.77
C SER A 40 -4.58 -9.08 -1.11
N GLY A 41 -3.60 -9.71 -1.76
CA GLY A 41 -3.60 -11.15 -2.03
C GLY A 41 -3.35 -12.04 -0.80
N ARG A 42 -2.75 -11.50 0.27
CA ARG A 42 -2.35 -12.28 1.47
C ARG A 42 -3.25 -12.07 2.68
N LEU A 43 -3.96 -10.95 2.80
CA LEU A 43 -4.75 -10.61 4.01
C LEU A 43 -5.64 -11.76 4.50
N ASN A 44 -6.41 -12.39 3.60
CA ASN A 44 -7.28 -13.51 3.94
C ASN A 44 -6.51 -14.72 4.48
N THR A 45 -5.28 -14.96 4.00
CA THR A 45 -4.42 -16.06 4.47
C THR A 45 -3.84 -15.80 5.87
N TRP A 46 -3.79 -14.54 6.28
CA TRP A 46 -3.44 -14.13 7.64
C TRP A 46 -4.66 -14.02 8.56
N GLY A 47 -5.85 -14.37 8.07
CA GLY A 47 -7.10 -14.28 8.84
C GLY A 47 -7.68 -12.87 8.95
N PHE A 48 -7.22 -11.93 8.11
CA PHE A 48 -7.76 -10.57 8.05
C PHE A 48 -8.72 -10.41 6.88
N ASP A 49 -9.76 -9.60 7.07
CA ASP A 49 -10.70 -9.26 6.00
C ASP A 49 -10.02 -8.34 4.96
N GLY A 50 -9.79 -8.89 3.77
CA GLY A 50 -9.26 -8.15 2.62
C GLY A 50 -10.31 -7.42 1.78
N SER A 51 -11.59 -7.39 2.19
CA SER A 51 -12.68 -6.79 1.42
C SER A 51 -12.54 -5.28 1.22
N ALA A 52 -11.86 -4.59 2.14
CA ALA A 52 -11.61 -3.16 2.09
C ALA A 52 -10.21 -2.82 2.62
N ILE A 53 -9.42 -2.09 1.83
CA ILE A 53 -8.11 -1.57 2.22
C ILE A 53 -8.16 -0.05 2.20
N HIS A 54 -7.75 0.57 3.31
CA HIS A 54 -7.65 2.02 3.46
C HIS A 54 -6.17 2.43 3.50
N LEU A 55 -5.82 3.45 2.71
CA LEU A 55 -4.45 3.99 2.64
C LEU A 55 -4.41 5.37 3.29
N ALA A 56 -3.37 5.63 4.08
CA ALA A 56 -3.19 6.90 4.78
C ALA A 56 -1.70 7.32 4.81
N GLY A 57 -1.45 8.62 4.74
CA GLY A 57 -0.11 9.18 4.74
C GLY A 57 -0.13 10.70 4.95
N HIS A 58 1.03 11.28 5.29
CA HIS A 58 1.21 12.72 5.49
C HIS A 58 2.31 13.25 4.54
N SER A 59 2.18 14.49 4.07
CA SER A 59 3.16 15.14 3.17
C SER A 59 3.49 14.27 1.94
N ALA A 60 4.74 13.87 1.74
CA ALA A 60 5.13 12.94 0.66
C ALA A 60 4.34 11.62 0.71
N GLY A 61 4.02 11.12 1.90
CA GLY A 61 3.15 9.96 2.08
C GLY A 61 1.73 10.21 1.59
N ALA A 62 1.18 11.41 1.80
CA ALA A 62 -0.15 11.77 1.28
C ALA A 62 -0.14 11.80 -0.25
N GLN A 63 0.93 12.31 -0.86
CA GLN A 63 1.10 12.29 -2.32
C GLN A 63 1.10 10.86 -2.87
N ILE A 64 1.86 9.95 -2.26
CA ILE A 64 1.89 8.54 -2.64
C ILE A 64 0.49 7.92 -2.54
N VAL A 65 -0.19 8.16 -1.41
CA VAL A 65 -1.56 7.68 -1.19
C VAL A 65 -2.53 8.19 -2.25
N SER A 66 -2.45 9.47 -2.64
CA SER A 66 -3.28 10.02 -3.72
C SER A 66 -3.03 9.32 -5.05
N ILE A 67 -1.77 8.99 -5.37
CA ILE A 67 -1.43 8.27 -6.59
C ILE A 67 -1.97 6.82 -6.55
N LEU A 68 -1.86 6.14 -5.42
CA LEU A 68 -2.40 4.78 -5.24
C LEU A 68 -3.93 4.76 -5.32
N ALA A 69 -4.59 5.73 -4.69
CA ALA A 69 -6.05 5.87 -4.72
C ALA A 69 -6.61 6.14 -6.13
N THR A 70 -5.81 6.73 -7.02
CA THR A 70 -6.17 7.03 -8.41
C THR A 70 -5.58 6.03 -9.42
N THR A 71 -4.90 4.99 -8.94
CA THR A 71 -4.34 3.94 -9.80
C THR A 71 -5.48 3.09 -10.40
N GLN A 72 -5.38 2.82 -11.70
CA GLN A 72 -6.29 1.91 -12.41
C GLN A 72 -5.89 0.46 -12.09
N TRP A 73 -6.35 -0.05 -10.96
CA TRP A 73 -5.97 -1.35 -10.42
C TRP A 73 -6.37 -2.54 -11.31
N ASP A 74 -7.42 -2.38 -12.12
CA ASP A 74 -7.81 -3.34 -13.17
C ASP A 74 -6.70 -3.61 -14.18
N ARG A 75 -5.80 -2.64 -14.39
CA ARG A 75 -4.63 -2.76 -15.27
C ARG A 75 -3.38 -3.29 -14.58
N HIS A 76 -3.42 -3.47 -13.26
CA HIS A 76 -2.28 -3.89 -12.44
C HIS A 76 -2.62 -5.25 -11.81
N THR A 77 -2.20 -6.34 -12.45
CA THR A 77 -2.38 -7.71 -11.91
C THR A 77 -1.09 -8.18 -11.24
N GLN A 78 -1.21 -9.10 -10.27
CA GLN A 78 -0.04 -9.66 -9.56
C GLN A 78 1.00 -10.31 -10.50
N ASN A 79 0.58 -10.77 -11.68
CA ASN A 79 1.45 -11.41 -12.68
C ASN A 79 2.31 -10.43 -13.52
N GLN A 80 2.28 -9.12 -13.22
CA GLN A 80 3.15 -8.12 -13.87
C GLN A 80 4.36 -7.68 -13.01
N CYS A 81 4.63 -8.36 -11.90
CA CYS A 81 5.92 -8.24 -11.22
C CYS A 81 6.96 -9.10 -11.96
N PRO A 82 8.02 -8.53 -12.55
CA PRO A 82 9.23 -9.29 -12.86
C PRO A 82 9.90 -9.80 -11.58
#